data_AF-A0A0S8CAD8-F1
#
_entry.id   AF-A0A0S8CAD8-F1
#
_cell.length_a   1.000
_cell.length_b   1.000
_cell.length_c   1.000
_cell.angle_alpha   90.00
_cell.angle_beta   90.00
_cell.angle_gamma   90.00
#
_symmetry.space_group_name_H-M   'P 1'
#
loop_
_entity.id
_entity.type
_entity.pdbx_description
1 polymer ?
#
loop_
_entity_poly.entity_id
_entity_poly.type
_entity_poly.pdbx_seq_one_letter_code
_entity_poly.pdbx_strand_id
1 'polypeptide(L)' 'MCGIVGYIGERQAKPILLNCLARLEYRGYDSCGIAVAGGKLQVHKDAIRVGALQEKLPSHVEGKI' A
#
# COMPACT_ATOMS: atom_id res chain seq x y z
N MET A 1 0.39 17.39 1.64
CA MET A 1 -0.97 16.90 1.99
C MET A 1 -0.86 15.40 2.29
N CYS A 2 -1.66 14.81 3.17
CA CYS A 2 -1.57 13.37 3.49
C CYS A 2 -2.91 12.66 3.23
N GLY A 3 -2.86 11.38 2.88
CA GLY A 3 -4.03 10.51 2.69
C GLY A 3 -3.80 9.16 3.35
N ILE A 4 -4.81 8.64 4.05
CA ILE A 4 -4.75 7.36 4.75
C ILE A 4 -5.87 6.47 4.23
N VAL A 5 -5.55 5.21 3.99
CA VAL A 5 -6.49 4.16 3.56
C VAL A 5 -6.22 2.91 4.39
N GLY A 6 -7.28 2.16 4.68
CA GLY A 6 -7.19 0.91 5.43
C GLY A 6 -8.12 -0.12 4.82
N TYR A 7 -7.73 -1.39 4.92
CA TYR A 7 -8.54 -2.52 4.48
C TYR A 7 -8.52 -3.61 5.56
N ILE A 8 -9.71 -4.13 5.88
CA ILE A 8 -9.90 -5.29 6.76
C ILE A 8 -10.81 -6.27 6.02
N GLY A 9 -10.39 -7.53 5.93
CA GLY A 9 -11.17 -8.60 5.31
C GLY A 9 -10.28 -9.71 4.74
N GLU A 10 -10.92 -10.66 4.06
CA GLU A 10 -10.29 -11.93 3.64
C GLU A 10 -9.56 -11.84 2.29
N ARG A 11 -9.66 -10.72 1.58
CA ARG A 11 -8.99 -10.52 0.29
C ARG A 11 -7.55 -10.08 0.52
N GLN A 12 -6.72 -10.24 -0.52
CA GLN A 12 -5.35 -9.75 -0.48
C GLN A 12 -5.31 -8.23 -0.32
N ALA A 13 -4.69 -7.75 0.77
CA ALA A 13 -4.67 -6.32 1.11
C ALA A 13 -3.85 -5.48 0.11
N LYS A 14 -2.70 -5.99 -0.37
CA LYS A 14 -1.78 -5.26 -1.28
C LYS A 14 -2.50 -4.59 -2.47
N PRO A 15 -3.23 -5.31 -3.35
CA PRO A 15 -3.87 -4.68 -4.51
C PRO A 15 -4.96 -3.68 -4.12
N ILE A 16 -5.65 -3.90 -2.99
CA ILE A 16 -6.70 -2.98 -2.52
C ILE A 16 -6.07 -1.66 -2.05
N LEU A 17 -5.06 -1.74 -1.19
CA LEU A 17 -4.37 -0.58 -0.64
C LEU A 17 -3.72 0.27 -1.75
N LEU A 18 -3.04 -0.37 -2.71
CA LEU A 18 -2.40 0.35 -3.83
C LEU A 18 -3.42 1.08 -4.71
N ASN A 19 -4.54 0.43 -5.05
CA ASN A 19 -5.61 1.08 -5.81
C ASN A 19 -6.22 2.26 -5.07
N CYS A 20 -6.45 2.12 -3.75
CA CYS A 20 -6.97 3.22 -2.93
C CYS A 20 -5.97 4.38 -2.82
N LEU A 21 -4.68 4.09 -2.63
CA LEU A 21 -3.62 5.11 -2.59
C LEU A 21 -3.49 5.85 -3.93
N ALA A 22 -3.51 5.13 -5.06
CA ALA A 22 -3.45 5.73 -6.40
C ALA A 22 -4.62 6.71 -6.63
N ARG A 23 -5.83 6.37 -6.17
CA ARG A 23 -6.99 7.29 -6.22
C ARG A 23 -6.82 8.54 -5.39
N LEU A 24 -5.97 8.53 -4.36
CA LEU A 24 -5.68 9.69 -3.54
C LEU A 24 -4.53 10.53 -4.09
N GLU A 25 -3.75 10.01 -5.03
CA GLU A 25 -2.50 10.61 -5.52
C GLU A 25 -2.70 11.97 -6.20
N TYR A 26 -3.91 12.26 -6.69
CA TYR A 26 -4.30 13.58 -7.21
C TYR A 26 -4.05 14.74 -6.22
N ARG A 27 -3.94 14.43 -4.92
CA ARG A 27 -3.64 15.41 -3.86
C ARG A 27 -2.17 15.84 -3.79
N GLY A 28 -1.29 15.19 -4.54
CA GLY A 28 0.16 15.47 -4.56
C GLY A 28 0.88 14.90 -3.34
N TYR A 29 1.41 13.69 -3.48
CA TYR A 29 2.27 13.05 -2.48
C TYR A 29 3.68 12.83 -3.01
N ASP A 30 4.66 13.20 -2.19
CA ASP A 30 6.09 13.00 -2.47
C ASP A 30 6.63 11.69 -1.85
N SER A 31 5.79 10.99 -1.08
CA SER A 31 6.09 9.70 -0.47
C SER A 31 4.83 8.87 -0.31
N CYS A 32 4.98 7.54 -0.26
CA CYS A 32 3.88 6.64 0.02
C CYS A 32 4.37 5.36 0.71
N GLY A 33 3.43 4.62 1.29
CA GLY A 33 3.73 3.34 1.92
C GLY A 33 2.48 2.55 2.26
N ILE A 34 2.67 1.24 2.41
CA ILE A 34 1.65 0.31 2.90
C ILE A 34 2.23 -0.52 4.05
N ALA A 35 1.37 -0.90 4.97
CA ALA A 35 1.65 -1.88 6.00
C ALA A 35 0.58 -2.96 5.94
N VAL A 36 1.00 -4.22 5.95
CA VAL A 36 0.12 -5.38 5.80
C VAL A 36 0.42 -6.38 6.91
N ALA A 37 -0.63 -6.88 7.56
CA ALA A 37 -0.53 -7.86 8.64
C ALA A 37 -1.20 -9.17 8.21
N GLY A 38 -0.42 -10.24 8.14
CA GLY A 38 -0.87 -11.60 7.78
C GLY A 38 -0.07 -12.66 8.52
N GLY A 39 0.13 -12.45 9.84
CA GLY A 39 1.01 -13.26 10.71
C GLY A 39 2.20 -12.47 11.24
N LYS A 40 2.90 -11.74 10.35
CA LYS A 40 3.89 -10.70 10.72
C LYS A 40 3.54 -9.39 10.03
N LEU A 41 3.90 -8.27 10.66
CA LEU A 41 3.73 -6.95 10.07
C LEU A 41 4.82 -6.71 9.02
N GLN A 42 4.40 -6.55 7.76
CA GLN A 42 5.28 -6.19 6.65
C GLN A 42 5.02 -4.73 6.30
N VAL A 43 6.08 -3.91 6.30
CA VAL A 43 5.99 -2.46 6.03
C VAL A 43 6.86 -2.12 4.83
N HIS A 44 6.26 -1.48 3.84
CA HIS A 44 6.95 -0.99 2.65
C HIS A 44 6.61 0.48 2.47
N LYS A 45 7.62 1.35 2.54
CA LYS A 45 7.47 2.80 2.40
C LYS A 45 8.68 3.37 1.70
N ASP A 46 8.48 4.41 0.90
CA ASP A 46 9.55 5.09 0.18
C ASP A 46 9.13 6.52 -0.20
N ALA A 47 10.09 7.40 -0.44
CA ALA A 47 9.89 8.78 -0.90
C ALA A 47 9.68 8.81 -2.43
N ILE A 48 8.70 8.03 -2.89
CA ILE A 48 8.33 7.87 -4.30
C ILE A 48 6.81 7.90 -4.44
N ARG A 49 6.35 8.01 -5.68
CA ARG A 49 4.93 7.92 -6.05
C ARG A 49 4.40 6.48 -5.99
N VAL A 50 3.08 6.34 -5.94
CA VAL A 50 2.39 5.04 -5.71
C VAL A 50 2.73 4.04 -6.82
N GLY A 51 2.81 4.49 -8.07
CA GLY A 51 3.20 3.64 -9.21
C GLY A 51 4.60 3.04 -9.06
N ALA A 52 5.57 3.84 -8.63
CA ALA A 52 6.95 3.36 -8.41
C ALA A 52 7.04 2.43 -7.19
N LEU A 53 6.23 2.67 -6.14
CA LEU A 53 6.13 1.75 -5.01
C LEU A 53 5.58 0.38 -5.44
N GLN A 54 4.59 0.36 -6.33
CA GLN A 54 4.01 -0.88 -6.86
C GLN A 54 5.04 -1.76 -7.57
N GLU A 55 5.98 -1.17 -8.30
CA GLU A 55 7.07 -1.89 -8.98
C GLU A 55 8.12 -2.44 -8.00
N LYS A 56 8.39 -1.72 -6.90
CA LYS A 56 9.33 -2.17 -5.85
C LYS A 56 8.77 -3.24 -4.92
N LEU A 57 7.45 -3.38 -4.84
CA LEU A 57 6.82 -4.33 -3.94
C LEU A 57 7.03 -5.77 -4.41
N PRO A 58 7.33 -6.71 -3.49
CA PRO A 58 7.45 -8.12 -3.85
C PRO A 58 6.14 -8.63 -4.43
N SER A 59 6.22 -9.61 -5.35
CA SER A 59 5.05 -10.20 -6.02
C SER A 59 4.01 -10.68 -5.01
N HIS A 60 4.48 -11.27 -3.90
CA HIS A 60 3.67 -11.72 -2.77
C HIS A 60 3.95 -10.88 -1.52
N VAL A 61 2.90 -10.35 -0.90
CA VAL A 61 2.92 -9.75 0.43
C VAL A 61 1.87 -10.50 1.22
N GLU A 62 2.27 -11.20 2.29
CA GLU A 62 1.34 -11.98 3.11
C GLU A 62 0.38 -11.01 3.81
N GLY A 63 -0.84 -10.93 3.28
CA GLY A 63 -1.88 -10.03 3.75
C GLY A 63 -3.26 -10.66 3.80
N LYS A 64 -3.29 -11.99 3.84
CA LYS A 64 -4.50 -12.76 4.13
C LYS A 64 -4.33 -13.28 5.55
N ILE A 65 -5.24 -12.90 6.42
CA ILE A 65 -5.40 -13.52 7.75
C ILE A 65 -6.13 -14.85 7.55
#